data_AF-A0A9P6M836-F1
#
_entry.id   AF-A0A9P6M836-F1
#
_cell.length_a   1.000
_cell.length_b   1.000
_cell.length_c   1.000
_cell.angle_alpha   90.00
_cell.angle_beta   90.00
_cell.angle_gamma   90.00
#
_symmetry.space_group_name_H-M   'P 1'
#
loop_
_entity.id
_entity.type
_entity.pdbx_description
1 polymer ?
#
loop_
_entity_poly.entity_id
_entity_poly.type
_entity_poly.pdbx_seq_one_letter_code
_entity_poly.pdbx_strand_id
1 'polypeptide(L)'
;MKSTTGFGSTEPTWGPRARTVIFLGIIIFISGWSLLSNISRMDLDILHHDNEEHQQQQQKQQQQHDKPTTTTTTTSPLEPPVSLLDPNNKYLSYLPFAGITNQFIGLEAGLLAAKLLNRTLIIPPIISNTHDHDNTHQRWSRYFDIPRFINLTGVKVLEWDLVRPLTPAQRQIGRDQAALYSDGGSKDWSKVSEDITCHIVYGYGSPRVGINFSAKNFAFHFLFRLQMTPPLPSKPGMTNYDNVKLSQGQAVQEDLVAMEDLVQRYANHEDQLLLLSHTFKLRDPGHEGRYWTEIGANLHFIPQLMEYATQRKDDNRLVSNLDEDATESGELANPETSRITAPSTRIPHIAIHMRRGDIGSKCGKDNMKTCLVPFEYY
;
A
#
# COMPACT_ATOMS: atom_id res chain seq x y z
N MET A 1 67.56 0.85 -26.76
CA MET A 1 67.81 0.39 -25.36
C MET A 1 67.64 1.57 -24.43
N LYS A 2 66.57 1.61 -23.63
CA LYS A 2 66.40 2.55 -22.51
C LYS A 2 66.10 1.72 -21.26
N SER A 3 66.96 1.86 -20.27
CA SER A 3 66.91 1.22 -18.95
C SER A 3 65.97 2.02 -18.05
N THR A 4 64.89 1.41 -17.57
CA THR A 4 64.04 1.97 -16.52
C THR A 4 64.48 1.44 -15.16
N THR A 5 64.93 2.35 -14.31
CA THR A 5 65.31 2.13 -12.91
C THR A 5 64.08 1.91 -12.04
N GLY A 6 64.16 0.90 -11.18
CA GLY A 6 63.09 0.50 -10.27
C GLY A 6 62.94 1.43 -9.06
N PHE A 7 61.68 1.76 -8.75
CA PHE A 7 61.27 2.26 -7.44
C PHE A 7 60.99 1.06 -6.53
N GLY A 8 61.84 0.83 -5.54
CA GLY A 8 61.54 -0.06 -4.42
C GLY A 8 60.71 0.69 -3.39
N SER A 9 59.42 0.37 -3.28
CA SER A 9 58.63 0.82 -2.14
C SER A 9 58.86 -0.12 -0.96
N THR A 10 59.37 0.44 0.13
CA THR A 10 59.51 -0.23 1.44
C THR A 10 58.24 -0.04 2.25
N GLU A 11 57.09 -0.44 1.72
CA GLU A 11 55.87 -0.47 2.53
C GLU A 11 55.77 -1.79 3.30
N PRO A 12 55.52 -1.74 4.61
CA PRO A 12 55.38 -2.94 5.43
C PRO A 12 54.18 -3.74 4.91
N THR A 13 54.42 -4.94 4.42
CA THR A 13 53.36 -5.84 3.98
C THR A 13 52.64 -6.37 5.21
N TRP A 14 51.45 -5.81 5.49
CA TRP A 14 50.59 -6.30 6.56
C TRP A 14 50.24 -7.76 6.27
N GLY A 15 50.72 -8.64 7.15
CA GLY A 15 50.53 -10.08 7.01
C GLY A 15 49.04 -10.45 6.90
N PRO A 16 48.72 -11.58 6.26
CA PRO A 16 47.33 -11.99 5.97
C PRO A 16 46.42 -11.97 7.21
N ARG A 17 46.97 -12.24 8.40
CA ARG A 17 46.24 -12.19 9.67
C ARG A 17 45.74 -10.79 10.04
N ALA A 18 46.54 -9.75 9.79
CA ALA A 18 46.15 -8.38 10.13
C ALA A 18 45.05 -7.87 9.20
N ARG A 19 45.08 -8.26 7.91
CA ARG A 19 44.00 -7.97 6.95
C ARG A 19 42.69 -8.62 7.37
N THR A 20 42.70 -9.89 7.77
CA THR A 20 41.49 -10.60 8.22
C THR A 20 40.87 -9.95 9.46
N VAL A 21 41.68 -9.52 10.43
CA VAL A 21 41.19 -8.85 11.65
C VAL A 21 40.53 -7.51 11.32
N ILE A 22 41.12 -6.72 10.41
CA ILE A 22 40.52 -5.44 9.97
C ILE A 22 39.19 -5.68 9.25
N PHE A 23 39.12 -6.66 8.34
CA PHE A 23 37.87 -6.98 7.64
C PHE A 23 36.77 -7.43 8.59
N LEU A 24 37.09 -8.27 9.59
CA LEU A 24 36.12 -8.68 10.61
C LEU A 24 35.67 -7.51 11.48
N GLY A 25 36.57 -6.61 11.85
CA GLY A 25 36.25 -5.39 12.59
C GLY A 25 35.28 -4.49 11.83
N ILE A 26 35.48 -4.30 10.52
CA ILE A 26 34.59 -3.52 9.65
C ILE A 26 33.20 -4.17 9.58
N ILE A 27 33.12 -5.50 9.41
CA ILE A 27 31.83 -6.21 9.35
C ILE A 27 31.07 -6.03 10.67
N ILE A 28 31.72 -6.25 11.81
CA ILE A 28 31.09 -6.10 13.14
C ILE A 28 30.61 -4.66 13.35
N PHE A 29 31.42 -3.67 12.95
CA PHE A 29 31.05 -2.27 13.08
C PHE A 29 29.83 -1.91 12.20
N ILE A 30 29.80 -2.33 10.93
CA ILE A 30 28.67 -2.10 10.03
C ILE A 30 27.41 -2.79 10.53
N SER A 31 27.52 -4.02 11.02
CA SER A 31 26.39 -4.77 11.59
C SER A 31 25.87 -4.12 12.88
N GLY A 32 26.76 -3.70 13.78
CA GLY A 32 26.37 -2.99 15.01
C GLY A 32 25.72 -1.64 14.74
N TRP A 33 26.25 -0.86 13.79
CA TRP A 33 25.69 0.42 13.36
C TRP A 33 24.31 0.26 12.70
N SER A 34 24.14 -0.78 11.87
CA SER A 34 22.85 -1.09 11.24
C SER A 34 21.80 -1.52 12.28
N LEU A 35 22.21 -2.23 13.33
CA LEU A 35 21.31 -2.61 14.43
C LEU A 35 20.90 -1.38 15.26
N LEU A 36 21.86 -0.55 15.65
CA LEU A 36 21.63 0.67 16.44
C LEU A 36 20.77 1.70 15.70
N SER A 37 21.01 1.89 14.40
CA SER A 37 20.20 2.78 13.56
C SER A 37 18.79 2.27 13.27
N ASN A 38 18.55 0.96 13.39
CA ASN A 38 17.20 0.40 13.33
C ASN A 38 16.48 0.50 14.68
N ILE A 39 17.19 0.36 15.80
CA ILE A 39 16.62 0.53 17.15
C ILE A 39 16.21 2.00 17.37
N SER A 40 17.01 2.97 16.94
CA SER A 40 16.65 4.40 17.04
C SER A 40 15.49 4.83 16.13
N ARG A 41 15.10 4.00 15.15
CA ARG A 41 13.92 4.23 14.30
C ARG A 41 12.62 3.67 14.87
N MET A 42 12.68 2.83 15.91
CA MET A 42 11.48 2.22 16.51
C MET A 42 10.81 3.09 17.59
N ASP A 43 11.38 4.24 17.95
CA ASP A 43 10.81 5.14 18.97
C ASP A 43 9.89 6.24 18.42
N LEU A 44 9.37 6.09 17.19
CA LEU A 44 8.41 7.05 16.62
C LEU A 44 6.97 6.68 16.98
N ASP A 45 6.71 6.56 18.28
CA ASP A 45 5.36 6.47 18.86
C ASP A 45 5.09 7.70 19.74
N ILE A 46 3.96 8.36 19.46
CA ILE A 46 3.19 9.28 20.32
C ILE A 46 3.60 10.77 20.29
N LEU A 47 2.81 11.58 19.57
CA LEU A 47 1.90 12.59 20.12
C LEU A 47 1.01 13.14 18.99
N HIS A 48 -0.31 13.00 19.12
CA HIS A 48 -1.30 13.62 18.23
C HIS A 48 -2.34 14.32 19.11
N HIS A 49 -2.44 15.63 18.99
CA HIS A 49 -3.51 16.44 19.53
C HIS A 49 -4.13 17.26 18.39
N ASP A 50 -5.44 17.47 18.51
CA ASP A 50 -6.31 18.38 17.73
C ASP A 50 -6.94 17.88 16.42
N ASN A 51 -8.00 17.05 16.54
CA ASN A 51 -9.27 17.21 15.81
C ASN A 51 -10.37 16.29 16.43
N GLU A 52 -11.02 16.75 17.49
CA GLU A 52 -11.42 15.82 18.56
C GLU A 52 -12.73 15.02 18.37
N GLU A 53 -13.83 15.50 17.78
CA GLU A 53 -15.10 14.79 18.07
C GLU A 53 -15.35 13.50 17.26
N HIS A 54 -15.04 13.46 15.97
CA HIS A 54 -15.21 12.23 15.17
C HIS A 54 -14.00 11.29 15.25
N GLN A 55 -12.78 11.83 15.40
CA GLN A 55 -11.60 11.00 15.62
C GLN A 55 -11.48 10.50 17.06
N GLN A 56 -11.94 11.22 18.11
CA GLN A 56 -11.87 10.67 19.48
C GLN A 56 -12.77 9.45 19.66
N GLN A 57 -13.94 9.36 19.02
CA GLN A 57 -14.75 8.14 19.13
C GLN A 57 -14.04 6.94 18.48
N GLN A 58 -13.40 7.13 17.32
CA GLN A 58 -12.63 6.06 16.67
C GLN A 58 -11.32 5.73 17.39
N GLN A 59 -10.60 6.72 17.91
CA GLN A 59 -9.36 6.53 18.66
C GLN A 59 -9.58 5.97 20.08
N LYS A 60 -10.66 6.34 20.78
CA LYS A 60 -10.98 5.76 22.10
C LYS A 60 -11.30 4.26 22.01
N GLN A 61 -11.93 3.82 20.92
CA GLN A 61 -12.12 2.38 20.67
C GLN A 61 -10.80 1.66 20.35
N GLN A 62 -9.84 2.33 19.70
CA GLN A 62 -8.54 1.73 19.39
C GLN A 62 -7.58 1.67 20.59
N GLN A 63 -7.47 2.72 21.40
CA GLN A 63 -6.53 2.74 22.53
C GLN A 63 -6.93 1.81 23.69
N GLN A 64 -8.20 1.41 23.81
CA GLN A 64 -8.61 0.41 24.79
C GLN A 64 -8.22 -1.03 24.42
N HIS A 65 -7.82 -1.31 23.17
CA HIS A 65 -7.57 -2.67 22.71
C HIS A 65 -6.11 -3.15 22.82
N ASP A 66 -5.13 -2.26 22.99
CA ASP A 66 -3.71 -2.62 22.93
C ASP A 66 -3.00 -2.72 24.30
N LYS A 67 -3.71 -2.63 25.43
CA LYS A 67 -3.10 -2.84 26.75
C LYS A 67 -2.91 -4.33 27.05
N PRO A 68 -1.68 -4.86 27.20
CA PRO A 68 -1.43 -6.28 27.40
C PRO A 68 -1.91 -6.70 28.80
N THR A 69 -3.09 -7.32 28.87
CA THR A 69 -3.60 -7.91 30.11
C THR A 69 -3.15 -9.36 30.16
N THR A 70 -2.28 -9.69 31.12
CA THR A 70 -1.77 -11.04 31.37
C THR A 70 -2.85 -11.90 32.04
N THR A 71 -3.94 -12.20 31.32
CA THR A 71 -4.99 -13.08 31.82
C THR A 71 -4.69 -14.52 31.41
N THR A 72 -4.62 -15.43 32.39
CA THR A 72 -4.43 -16.86 32.20
C THR A 72 -5.61 -17.42 31.39
N THR A 73 -5.38 -17.71 30.11
CA THR A 73 -6.43 -18.00 29.14
C THR A 73 -6.95 -19.43 29.28
N THR A 74 -8.14 -19.58 29.86
CA THR A 74 -8.98 -20.74 29.57
C THR A 74 -9.31 -20.69 28.07
N THR A 75 -8.91 -21.72 27.32
CA THR A 75 -9.01 -21.79 25.85
C THR A 75 -10.46 -21.95 25.40
N SER A 76 -11.26 -20.89 25.49
CA SER A 76 -12.52 -20.80 24.76
C SER A 76 -12.23 -20.86 23.25
N PRO A 77 -13.06 -21.55 22.45
CA PRO A 77 -12.94 -21.54 21.00
C PRO A 77 -12.91 -20.10 20.48
N LEU A 78 -12.01 -19.81 19.55
CA LEU A 78 -11.91 -18.48 18.94
C LEU A 78 -13.12 -18.26 18.02
N GLU A 79 -13.92 -17.25 18.33
CA GLU A 79 -15.10 -16.91 17.51
C GLU A 79 -14.69 -16.19 16.21
N PRO A 80 -15.51 -16.28 15.14
CA PRO A 80 -15.32 -15.49 13.93
C PRO A 80 -15.36 -13.99 14.22
N PRO A 81 -14.62 -13.16 13.47
CA PRO A 81 -14.66 -11.71 13.64
C PRO A 81 -16.02 -11.14 13.22
N VAL A 82 -16.53 -10.19 14.01
CA VAL A 82 -17.80 -9.50 13.74
C VAL A 82 -17.54 -8.24 12.93
N SER A 83 -18.31 -8.05 11.86
CA SER A 83 -18.29 -6.83 11.06
C SER A 83 -19.09 -5.71 11.74
N LEU A 84 -18.55 -4.49 11.76
CA LEU A 84 -19.16 -3.28 12.34
C LEU A 84 -19.87 -2.42 11.27
N LEU A 85 -20.40 -3.04 10.21
CA LEU A 85 -21.13 -2.34 9.16
C LEU A 85 -22.50 -1.87 9.65
N ASP A 86 -22.86 -0.62 9.34
CA ASP A 86 -24.21 -0.09 9.59
C ASP A 86 -25.20 -0.78 8.64
N PRO A 87 -26.23 -1.49 9.16
CA PRO A 87 -27.23 -2.18 8.34
C PRO A 87 -27.99 -1.25 7.37
N ASN A 88 -28.02 0.06 7.64
CA ASN A 88 -28.73 1.04 6.81
C ASN A 88 -27.86 1.67 5.71
N ASN A 89 -26.57 1.33 5.65
CA ASN A 89 -25.64 1.90 4.69
C ASN A 89 -25.20 0.86 3.66
N LYS A 90 -24.97 1.33 2.43
CA LYS A 90 -24.45 0.51 1.34
C LYS A 90 -22.97 0.80 1.12
N TYR A 91 -22.20 -0.26 0.96
CA TYR A 91 -20.75 -0.23 0.90
C TYR A 91 -20.25 -0.78 -0.43
N LEU A 92 -19.11 -0.24 -0.87
CA LEU A 92 -18.28 -0.77 -1.94
C LEU A 92 -16.92 -1.12 -1.35
N SER A 93 -16.32 -2.21 -1.77
CA SER A 93 -14.91 -2.50 -1.54
C SER A 93 -14.33 -3.27 -2.73
N TYR A 94 -13.02 -3.53 -2.71
CA TYR A 94 -12.34 -4.27 -3.76
C TYR A 94 -11.12 -5.00 -3.20
N LEU A 95 -10.64 -6.02 -3.92
CA LEU A 95 -9.37 -6.67 -3.56
C LEU A 95 -8.17 -5.84 -4.08
N PRO A 96 -7.12 -5.65 -3.26
CA PRO A 96 -5.93 -4.92 -3.69
C PRO A 96 -5.17 -5.70 -4.76
N PHE A 97 -4.56 -4.98 -5.70
CA PHE A 97 -3.90 -5.59 -6.85
C PHE A 97 -2.42 -5.21 -6.96
N ALA A 98 -1.53 -6.20 -6.90
CA ALA A 98 -0.09 -6.07 -7.17
C ALA A 98 0.59 -5.01 -6.29
N GLY A 99 1.50 -4.19 -6.83
CA GLY A 99 2.26 -3.20 -6.08
C GLY A 99 1.52 -1.90 -5.78
N ILE A 100 2.16 -1.04 -4.97
CA ILE A 100 1.56 0.20 -4.44
C ILE A 100 0.97 1.11 -5.52
N THR A 101 1.65 1.29 -6.67
CA THR A 101 1.12 2.12 -7.76
C THR A 101 -0.20 1.58 -8.30
N ASN A 102 -0.31 0.25 -8.47
CA ASN A 102 -1.54 -0.38 -8.95
C ASN A 102 -2.65 -0.32 -7.89
N GLN A 103 -2.28 -0.46 -6.61
CA GLN A 103 -3.23 -0.31 -5.50
C GLN A 103 -3.73 1.15 -5.38
N PHE A 104 -2.87 2.14 -5.63
CA PHE A 104 -3.23 3.55 -5.64
C PHE A 104 -4.15 3.91 -6.82
N ILE A 105 -3.84 3.43 -8.03
CA ILE A 105 -4.76 3.56 -9.18
C ILE A 105 -6.09 2.86 -8.89
N GLY A 106 -6.04 1.68 -8.25
CA GLY A 106 -7.24 0.99 -7.78
C GLY A 106 -8.03 1.79 -6.74
N LEU A 107 -7.35 2.51 -5.84
CA LEU A 107 -7.98 3.43 -4.89
C LEU A 107 -8.72 4.55 -5.60
N GLU A 108 -8.08 5.23 -6.55
CA GLU A 108 -8.73 6.30 -7.33
C GLU A 108 -9.98 5.80 -8.07
N ALA A 109 -9.86 4.65 -8.74
CA ALA A 109 -10.97 4.04 -9.46
C ALA A 109 -12.09 3.57 -8.52
N GLY A 110 -11.74 3.00 -7.35
CA GLY A 110 -12.70 2.57 -6.34
C GLY A 110 -13.46 3.74 -5.71
N LEU A 111 -12.77 4.86 -5.45
CA LEU A 111 -13.36 6.10 -4.95
C LEU A 111 -14.34 6.71 -5.95
N LEU A 112 -13.96 6.75 -7.24
CA LEU A 112 -14.88 7.21 -8.28
C LEU A 112 -16.10 6.29 -8.41
N ALA A 113 -15.90 4.97 -8.41
CA ALA A 113 -16.98 4.00 -8.45
C ALA A 113 -17.93 4.15 -7.25
N ALA A 114 -17.39 4.33 -6.03
CA ALA A 114 -18.18 4.55 -4.82
C ALA A 114 -19.03 5.82 -4.92
N LYS A 115 -18.44 6.92 -5.40
CA LYS A 115 -19.14 8.19 -5.66
C LYS A 115 -20.31 7.99 -6.63
N LEU A 116 -20.06 7.35 -7.77
CA LEU A 116 -21.09 7.14 -8.82
C LEU A 116 -22.19 6.16 -8.40
N LEU A 117 -21.85 5.16 -7.57
CA LEU A 117 -22.82 4.21 -7.00
C LEU A 117 -23.53 4.74 -5.74
N ASN A 118 -23.17 5.93 -5.26
CA ASN A 118 -23.62 6.48 -3.98
C ASN A 118 -23.44 5.49 -2.80
N ARG A 119 -22.25 4.88 -2.73
CA ARG A 119 -21.86 3.92 -1.69
C ARG A 119 -20.71 4.48 -0.86
N THR A 120 -20.62 4.04 0.39
CA THR A 120 -19.43 4.30 1.22
C THR A 120 -18.32 3.34 0.79
N LEU A 121 -17.14 3.85 0.43
CA LEU A 121 -16.00 2.99 0.08
C LEU A 121 -15.33 2.46 1.36
N ILE A 122 -15.16 1.15 1.47
CA ILE A 122 -14.26 0.54 2.46
C ILE A 122 -12.95 0.22 1.74
N ILE A 123 -11.92 1.01 1.98
CA ILE A 123 -10.63 0.85 1.29
C ILE A 123 -9.88 -0.35 1.86
N PRO A 124 -9.43 -1.30 1.01
CA PRO A 124 -8.45 -2.30 1.43
C PRO A 124 -7.16 -1.59 1.85
N PRO A 125 -6.46 -2.08 2.88
CA PRO A 125 -5.17 -1.52 3.25
C PRO A 125 -4.17 -1.72 2.12
N ILE A 126 -3.07 -0.98 2.18
CA ILE A 126 -1.89 -1.21 1.38
C ILE A 126 -1.33 -2.58 1.78
N ILE A 127 -1.34 -3.54 0.87
CA ILE A 127 -0.82 -4.89 1.09
C ILE A 127 0.54 -5.05 0.42
N SER A 128 1.52 -5.60 1.16
CA SER A 128 2.80 -6.03 0.60
C SER A 128 2.58 -7.00 -0.58
N ASN A 129 3.29 -6.78 -1.68
CA ASN A 129 3.14 -7.57 -2.90
C ASN A 129 4.14 -8.75 -2.92
N THR A 130 4.22 -9.48 -4.03
CA THR A 130 5.19 -10.58 -4.20
C THR A 130 6.66 -10.20 -4.05
N HIS A 131 6.99 -8.91 -4.05
CA HIS A 131 8.35 -8.39 -3.90
C HIS A 131 8.66 -7.94 -2.47
N ASP A 132 7.64 -7.86 -1.62
CA ASP A 132 7.72 -7.46 -0.23
C ASP A 132 7.18 -8.62 0.62
N HIS A 133 8.10 -9.42 1.17
CA HIS A 133 7.76 -10.61 1.94
C HIS A 133 7.40 -10.29 3.39
N ASP A 134 7.32 -9.01 3.75
CA ASP A 134 7.04 -8.61 5.12
C ASP A 134 5.58 -8.88 5.52
N ASN A 135 4.73 -9.30 4.57
CA ASN A 135 3.30 -9.61 4.76
C ASN A 135 2.60 -8.53 5.59
N THR A 136 2.92 -7.26 5.31
CA THR A 136 2.35 -6.14 6.04
C THR A 136 1.03 -5.71 5.41
N HIS A 137 0.15 -5.16 6.23
CA HIS A 137 -0.96 -4.35 5.78
C HIS A 137 -0.88 -2.98 6.47
N GLN A 138 -1.06 -1.92 5.70
CA GLN A 138 -0.93 -0.56 6.20
C GLN A 138 -2.14 0.25 5.79
N ARG A 139 -2.70 0.98 6.74
CA ARG A 139 -3.83 1.88 6.48
C ARG A 139 -3.41 3.02 5.57
N TRP A 140 -4.31 3.45 4.69
CA TRP A 140 -4.11 4.62 3.85
C TRP A 140 -4.11 5.89 4.69
N SER A 141 -4.85 5.93 5.80
CA SER A 141 -4.84 7.05 6.76
C SER A 141 -3.48 7.33 7.42
N ARG A 142 -2.53 6.38 7.37
CA ARG A 142 -1.13 6.63 7.79
C ARG A 142 -0.36 7.51 6.80
N TYR A 143 -0.89 7.68 5.59
CA TYR A 143 -0.21 8.38 4.50
C TYR A 143 -1.03 9.56 3.99
N PHE A 144 -2.35 9.43 3.96
CA PHE A 144 -3.28 10.42 3.40
C PHE A 144 -4.26 10.96 4.43
N ASP A 145 -4.57 12.25 4.33
CA ASP A 145 -5.57 12.94 5.13
C ASP A 145 -6.98 12.61 4.61
N ILE A 146 -7.47 11.42 5.00
CA ILE A 146 -8.79 10.92 4.62
C ILE A 146 -9.94 11.85 5.06
N PRO A 147 -9.95 12.41 6.29
CA PRO A 147 -10.98 13.38 6.68
C PRO A 147 -11.06 14.60 5.75
N ARG A 148 -9.91 15.20 5.39
CA ARG A 148 -9.87 16.30 4.44
C ARG A 148 -10.38 15.87 3.06
N PHE A 149 -9.98 14.70 2.58
CA PHE A 149 -10.46 14.16 1.31
C PHE A 149 -12.00 14.02 1.29
N ILE A 150 -12.59 13.46 2.35
CA ILE A 150 -14.05 13.30 2.49
C ILE A 150 -14.73 14.68 2.43
N ASN A 151 -14.19 15.67 3.15
CA ASN A 151 -14.74 17.02 3.16
C ASN A 151 -14.68 17.71 1.78
N LEU A 152 -13.58 17.53 1.04
CA LEU A 152 -13.39 18.14 -0.28
C LEU A 152 -14.25 17.49 -1.37
N THR A 153 -14.47 16.17 -1.29
CA THR A 153 -15.07 15.41 -2.39
C THR A 153 -16.51 14.95 -2.11
N GLY A 154 -16.93 14.94 -0.84
CA GLY A 154 -18.18 14.33 -0.39
C GLY A 154 -18.20 12.80 -0.44
N VAL A 155 -17.11 12.15 -0.88
CA VAL A 155 -17.03 10.69 -0.99
C VAL A 155 -16.79 10.11 0.40
N LYS A 156 -17.73 9.28 0.88
CA LYS A 156 -17.62 8.63 2.19
C LYS A 156 -16.63 7.47 2.12
N VAL A 157 -15.68 7.43 3.05
CA VAL A 157 -14.61 6.44 3.10
C VAL A 157 -14.48 5.85 4.51
N LEU A 158 -14.28 4.53 4.59
CA LEU A 158 -13.89 3.77 5.77
C LEU A 158 -12.69 2.90 5.43
N GLU A 159 -11.97 2.42 6.43
CA GLU A 159 -10.87 1.45 6.27
C GLU A 159 -11.28 0.09 6.85
N TRP A 160 -10.84 -1.01 6.22
CA TRP A 160 -11.21 -2.35 6.67
C TRP A 160 -10.82 -2.65 8.12
N ASP A 161 -9.69 -2.12 8.59
CA ASP A 161 -9.27 -2.28 9.98
C ASP A 161 -10.25 -1.67 11.01
N LEU A 162 -11.04 -0.67 10.60
CA LEU A 162 -12.06 -0.04 11.45
C LEU A 162 -13.38 -0.81 11.38
N VAL A 163 -13.70 -1.35 10.21
CA VAL A 163 -14.96 -2.06 9.96
C VAL A 163 -14.93 -3.49 10.47
N ARG A 164 -13.77 -4.15 10.43
CA ARG A 164 -13.58 -5.53 10.84
C ARG A 164 -12.38 -5.62 11.80
N PRO A 165 -12.52 -5.11 13.03
CA PRO A 165 -11.45 -5.19 14.01
C PRO A 165 -11.17 -6.66 14.36
N LEU A 166 -9.89 -7.03 14.34
CA LEU A 166 -9.44 -8.38 14.66
C LEU A 166 -8.70 -8.40 15.99
N THR A 167 -9.01 -9.40 16.82
CA THR A 167 -8.24 -9.69 18.04
C THR A 167 -6.78 -10.04 17.68
N PRO A 168 -5.82 -9.89 18.61
CA PRO A 168 -4.44 -10.31 18.37
C PRO A 168 -4.30 -11.77 17.89
N ALA A 169 -5.12 -12.69 18.42
CA ALA A 169 -5.13 -14.08 18.01
C ALA A 169 -5.63 -14.28 16.56
N GLN A 170 -6.73 -13.61 16.20
CA GLN A 170 -7.26 -13.63 14.82
C GLN A 170 -6.25 -13.03 13.82
N ARG A 171 -5.60 -11.90 14.17
CA ARG A 171 -4.54 -11.30 13.35
C ARG A 171 -3.38 -12.28 13.13
N GLN A 172 -3.00 -13.02 14.17
CA GLN A 172 -1.93 -14.02 14.05
C GLN A 172 -2.32 -15.15 13.10
N ILE A 173 -3.53 -15.70 13.22
CA ILE A 173 -4.04 -16.74 12.31
C ILE A 173 -4.03 -16.26 10.85
N GLY A 174 -4.45 -15.02 10.59
CA GLY A 174 -4.42 -14.43 9.25
C GLY A 174 -2.99 -14.31 8.69
N ARG A 175 -2.03 -13.88 9.51
CA ARG A 175 -0.61 -13.80 9.13
C ARG A 175 0.02 -15.17 8.91
N ASP A 176 -0.26 -16.12 9.78
CA ASP A 176 0.23 -17.50 9.64
C ASP A 176 -0.31 -18.12 8.34
N GLN A 177 -1.58 -17.86 8.02
CA GLN A 177 -2.16 -18.29 6.75
C GLN A 177 -1.47 -17.64 5.53
N ALA A 178 -1.22 -16.34 5.58
CA ALA A 178 -0.52 -15.62 4.51
C ALA A 178 0.91 -16.16 4.30
N ALA A 179 1.59 -16.54 5.39
CA ALA A 179 2.93 -17.13 5.33
C ALA A 179 2.94 -18.54 4.72
N LEU A 180 1.89 -19.34 4.93
CA LEU A 180 1.77 -20.69 4.35
C LEU A 180 1.49 -20.67 2.84
N TYR A 181 0.83 -19.61 2.36
CA TYR A 181 0.45 -19.44 0.96
C TYR A 181 -0.30 -20.63 0.34
N SER A 182 -1.16 -21.28 1.14
CA SER A 182 -1.96 -22.44 0.70
C SER A 182 -3.37 -22.02 0.28
N ASP A 183 -3.85 -22.52 -0.86
CA ASP A 183 -5.19 -22.20 -1.39
C ASP A 183 -6.32 -22.81 -0.55
N GLY A 184 -6.04 -23.84 0.26
CA GLY A 184 -7.04 -24.55 1.06
C GLY A 184 -7.31 -23.96 2.45
N GLY A 185 -6.51 -22.98 2.90
CA GLY A 185 -6.54 -22.52 4.28
C GLY A 185 -5.96 -23.55 5.27
N SER A 186 -5.36 -23.07 6.34
CA SER A 186 -5.04 -23.88 7.52
C SER A 186 -6.33 -24.21 8.27
N LYS A 187 -6.33 -25.31 9.03
CA LYS A 187 -7.49 -25.72 9.82
C LYS A 187 -7.98 -24.62 10.77
N ASP A 188 -7.06 -23.83 11.32
CA ASP A 188 -7.42 -22.77 12.25
C ASP A 188 -7.97 -21.54 11.53
N TRP A 189 -7.39 -21.18 10.38
CA TRP A 189 -7.95 -20.13 9.53
C TRP A 189 -9.36 -20.47 9.04
N SER A 190 -9.59 -21.69 8.55
CA SER A 190 -10.90 -22.11 8.04
C SER A 190 -12.01 -22.10 9.10
N LYS A 191 -11.68 -22.27 10.38
CA LYS A 191 -12.65 -22.21 11.50
C LYS A 191 -13.16 -20.80 11.78
N VAL A 192 -12.32 -19.79 11.56
CA VAL A 192 -12.62 -18.40 11.91
C VAL A 192 -12.88 -17.51 10.69
N SER A 193 -12.58 -18.02 9.48
CA SER A 193 -12.85 -17.32 8.22
C SER A 193 -14.34 -17.26 7.93
N GLU A 194 -14.79 -16.13 7.39
CA GLU A 194 -16.18 -15.93 6.95
C GLU A 194 -16.27 -15.97 5.42
N ASP A 195 -17.35 -16.56 4.89
CA ASP A 195 -17.64 -16.52 3.47
C ASP A 195 -18.06 -15.10 3.05
N ILE A 196 -17.41 -14.56 2.02
CA ILE A 196 -17.73 -13.24 1.47
C ILE A 196 -17.85 -13.31 -0.05
N THR A 197 -18.99 -12.86 -0.59
CA THR A 197 -19.22 -12.81 -2.04
C THR A 197 -18.33 -11.74 -2.67
N CYS A 198 -17.63 -12.09 -3.74
CA CYS A 198 -16.78 -11.18 -4.49
C CYS A 198 -17.11 -11.25 -5.98
N HIS A 199 -17.56 -10.13 -6.56
CA HIS A 199 -17.90 -10.05 -7.96
C HIS A 199 -16.65 -9.92 -8.83
N ILE A 200 -16.50 -10.86 -9.75
CA ILE A 200 -15.44 -10.87 -10.75
C ILE A 200 -15.64 -9.67 -11.66
N VAL A 201 -14.60 -8.84 -11.75
CA VAL A 201 -14.46 -7.80 -12.76
C VAL A 201 -13.14 -8.01 -13.50
N TYR A 202 -13.16 -7.75 -14.80
CA TYR A 202 -12.03 -7.92 -15.70
C TYR A 202 -11.43 -9.34 -15.74
N GLY A 203 -12.26 -10.36 -15.50
CA GLY A 203 -11.90 -11.79 -15.49
C GLY A 203 -11.04 -12.20 -14.29
N TYR A 204 -10.71 -11.27 -13.41
CA TYR A 204 -9.84 -11.49 -12.28
C TYR A 204 -10.59 -12.19 -11.14
N GLY A 205 -10.02 -13.28 -10.65
CA GLY A 205 -10.68 -14.21 -9.73
C GLY A 205 -11.56 -15.27 -10.41
N SER A 206 -11.65 -15.27 -11.74
CA SER A 206 -12.23 -16.41 -12.48
C SER A 206 -11.37 -17.67 -12.29
N PRO A 207 -11.93 -18.88 -12.50
CA PRO A 207 -11.16 -20.13 -12.42
C PRO A 207 -9.93 -20.17 -13.34
N ARG A 208 -9.90 -19.35 -14.39
CA ARG A 208 -8.77 -19.28 -15.35
C ARG A 208 -7.64 -18.37 -14.89
N VAL A 209 -7.99 -17.24 -14.27
CA VAL A 209 -7.02 -16.19 -13.90
C VAL A 209 -6.62 -16.30 -12.43
N GLY A 210 -7.54 -16.72 -11.56
CA GLY A 210 -7.38 -16.65 -10.12
C GLY A 210 -7.22 -15.22 -9.62
N ILE A 211 -6.87 -15.09 -8.34
CA ILE A 211 -6.49 -13.82 -7.72
C ILE A 211 -4.98 -13.79 -7.44
N ASN A 212 -4.39 -12.60 -7.41
CA ASN A 212 -2.96 -12.40 -7.16
C ASN A 212 -2.63 -12.47 -5.67
N PHE A 213 -1.33 -12.42 -5.40
CA PHE A 213 -0.76 -12.46 -4.06
C PHE A 213 -1.35 -11.40 -3.11
N SER A 214 -1.42 -10.13 -3.53
CA SER A 214 -1.94 -9.05 -2.70
C SER A 214 -3.40 -9.27 -2.32
N ALA A 215 -4.23 -9.73 -3.26
CA ALA A 215 -5.62 -10.07 -3.03
C ALA A 215 -5.79 -11.28 -2.09
N LYS A 216 -4.96 -12.33 -2.25
CA LYS A 216 -4.94 -13.48 -1.34
C LYS A 216 -4.55 -13.07 0.08
N ASN A 217 -3.48 -12.30 0.22
CA ASN A 217 -3.00 -11.83 1.52
C ASN A 217 -4.03 -10.93 2.21
N PHE A 218 -4.70 -10.06 1.47
CA PHE A 218 -5.84 -9.32 2.00
C PHE A 218 -6.92 -10.25 2.56
N ALA A 219 -7.36 -11.25 1.78
CA ALA A 219 -8.37 -12.20 2.24
C ALA A 219 -7.90 -12.99 3.47
N PHE A 220 -6.64 -13.40 3.51
CA PHE A 220 -6.08 -14.11 4.65
C PHE A 220 -6.00 -13.23 5.90
N HIS A 221 -5.47 -12.01 5.78
CA HIS A 221 -5.33 -11.07 6.88
C HIS A 221 -6.67 -10.69 7.51
N PHE A 222 -7.73 -10.60 6.71
CA PHE A 222 -9.07 -10.25 7.18
C PHE A 222 -10.01 -11.45 7.39
N LEU A 223 -9.46 -12.68 7.34
CA LEU A 223 -10.19 -13.92 7.58
C LEU A 223 -11.42 -14.05 6.65
N PHE A 224 -11.22 -13.87 5.36
CA PHE A 224 -12.23 -13.98 4.32
C PHE A 224 -12.04 -15.22 3.46
N ARG A 225 -13.09 -16.02 3.35
CA ARG A 225 -13.25 -17.05 2.33
C ARG A 225 -14.01 -16.46 1.15
N LEU A 226 -13.26 -16.04 0.13
CA LEU A 226 -13.82 -15.40 -1.04
C LEU A 226 -14.70 -16.38 -1.85
N GLN A 227 -15.97 -16.03 -2.03
CA GLN A 227 -16.90 -16.70 -2.92
C GLN A 227 -16.99 -15.91 -4.22
N MET A 228 -16.15 -16.27 -5.19
CA MET A 228 -16.05 -15.54 -6.46
C MET A 228 -17.28 -15.79 -7.33
N THR A 229 -18.00 -14.73 -7.70
CA THR A 229 -19.19 -14.79 -8.55
C THR A 229 -19.02 -13.97 -9.81
N PRO A 230 -19.57 -14.40 -10.96
CA PRO A 230 -19.60 -13.56 -12.16
C PRO A 230 -20.24 -12.19 -11.89
N PRO A 231 -19.93 -11.17 -12.71
CA PRO A 231 -20.63 -9.89 -12.59
C PRO A 231 -22.11 -10.05 -12.93
N LEU A 232 -22.96 -9.17 -12.37
CA LEU A 232 -24.38 -9.12 -12.76
C LEU A 232 -24.51 -8.95 -14.29
N PRO A 233 -25.52 -9.51 -14.96
CA PRO A 233 -25.69 -9.36 -16.40
C PRO A 233 -25.77 -7.87 -16.83
N SER A 234 -25.22 -7.57 -18.00
CA SER A 234 -25.38 -6.24 -18.61
C SER A 234 -26.86 -5.92 -18.84
N LYS A 235 -27.25 -4.66 -18.65
CA LYS A 235 -28.61 -4.21 -18.99
C LYS A 235 -28.80 -4.15 -20.51
N PRO A 236 -30.03 -4.32 -21.02
CA PRO A 236 -30.30 -4.15 -22.45
C PRO A 236 -29.92 -2.74 -22.94
N GLY A 237 -29.28 -2.65 -24.11
CA GLY A 237 -28.93 -1.37 -24.75
C GLY A 237 -27.58 -0.76 -24.32
N MET A 238 -26.81 -1.45 -23.49
CA MET A 238 -25.49 -0.99 -23.06
C MET A 238 -24.44 -1.09 -24.16
N THR A 239 -23.50 -0.14 -24.18
CA THR A 239 -22.34 -0.18 -25.07
C THR A 239 -21.49 -1.40 -24.75
N ASN A 240 -21.36 -2.28 -25.74
CA ASN A 240 -20.48 -3.44 -25.64
C ASN A 240 -19.05 -2.98 -25.98
N TYR A 241 -18.17 -2.95 -24.98
CA TYR A 241 -16.78 -2.52 -25.18
C TYR A 241 -15.99 -3.63 -25.87
N ASP A 242 -15.32 -3.31 -26.98
CA ASP A 242 -14.57 -4.30 -27.79
C ASP A 242 -13.38 -4.90 -27.02
N ASN A 243 -13.49 -6.20 -26.75
CA ASN A 243 -12.60 -7.00 -25.91
C ASN A 243 -11.16 -7.11 -26.44
N VAL A 244 -10.98 -7.02 -27.77
CA VAL A 244 -9.69 -7.26 -28.43
C VAL A 244 -8.71 -6.11 -28.11
N LYS A 245 -9.23 -4.89 -28.00
CA LYS A 245 -8.41 -3.71 -27.67
C LYS A 245 -8.05 -3.63 -26.19
N LEU A 246 -8.94 -4.10 -25.31
CA LEU A 246 -8.78 -3.90 -23.87
C LEU A 246 -7.97 -5.02 -23.21
N SER A 247 -8.23 -6.28 -23.54
CA SER A 247 -7.72 -7.43 -22.77
C SER A 247 -6.53 -8.17 -23.39
N GLN A 248 -6.02 -7.71 -24.55
CA GLN A 248 -5.02 -8.44 -25.35
C GLN A 248 -5.42 -9.91 -25.61
N GLY A 249 -6.72 -10.22 -25.64
CA GLY A 249 -7.26 -11.53 -26.00
C GLY A 249 -7.41 -12.56 -24.87
N GLN A 250 -7.26 -12.18 -23.59
CA GLN A 250 -7.33 -13.13 -22.47
C GLN A 250 -8.60 -13.08 -21.62
N ALA A 251 -9.41 -12.01 -21.70
CA ALA A 251 -10.64 -11.91 -20.91
C ALA A 251 -11.87 -12.44 -21.66
N VAL A 252 -12.77 -13.12 -20.96
CA VAL A 252 -14.11 -13.43 -21.48
C VAL A 252 -14.90 -12.11 -21.52
N GLN A 253 -15.62 -11.86 -22.62
CA GLN A 253 -16.36 -10.62 -22.88
C GLN A 253 -17.25 -10.18 -21.72
N GLU A 254 -17.89 -11.14 -21.06
CA GLU A 254 -18.87 -10.91 -20.00
C GLU A 254 -18.24 -10.37 -18.71
N ASP A 255 -16.94 -10.59 -18.52
CA ASP A 255 -16.21 -10.14 -17.34
C ASP A 255 -15.66 -8.72 -17.47
N LEU A 256 -15.66 -8.13 -18.67
CA LEU A 256 -15.14 -6.79 -18.91
C LEU A 256 -16.16 -5.73 -18.45
N VAL A 257 -15.97 -5.29 -17.22
CA VAL A 257 -16.77 -4.21 -16.64
C VAL A 257 -15.97 -2.90 -16.74
N ALA A 258 -16.50 -1.93 -17.50
CA ALA A 258 -16.04 -0.54 -17.50
C ALA A 258 -16.78 0.27 -16.41
N MET A 259 -16.34 1.50 -16.11
CA MET A 259 -16.93 2.31 -15.05
C MET A 259 -18.44 2.53 -15.21
N GLU A 260 -18.90 2.95 -16.40
CA GLU A 260 -20.33 3.14 -16.65
C GLU A 260 -21.12 1.82 -16.57
N ASP A 261 -20.51 0.73 -17.02
CA ASP A 261 -21.09 -0.61 -16.94
C ASP A 261 -21.25 -1.09 -15.51
N LEU A 262 -20.23 -0.86 -14.67
CA LEU A 262 -20.29 -1.12 -13.23
C LEU A 262 -21.45 -0.33 -12.60
N VAL A 263 -21.53 0.97 -12.86
CA VAL A 263 -22.57 1.83 -12.27
C VAL A 263 -23.95 1.34 -12.65
N GLN A 264 -24.18 1.03 -13.94
CA GLN A 264 -25.47 0.58 -14.40
C GLN A 264 -25.86 -0.80 -13.86
N ARG A 265 -24.92 -1.76 -13.80
CA ARG A 265 -25.16 -3.09 -13.24
C ARG A 265 -25.50 -3.03 -11.74
N TYR A 266 -24.79 -2.20 -10.98
CA TYR A 266 -24.82 -2.26 -9.51
C TYR A 266 -25.53 -1.09 -8.80
N ALA A 267 -26.06 -0.10 -9.52
CA ALA A 267 -26.77 1.04 -8.92
C ALA A 267 -27.88 0.61 -7.94
N ASN A 268 -28.62 -0.45 -8.30
CA ASN A 268 -29.72 -0.98 -7.50
C ASN A 268 -29.36 -2.29 -6.78
N HIS A 269 -28.09 -2.67 -6.73
CA HIS A 269 -27.68 -3.93 -6.10
C HIS A 269 -28.09 -3.96 -4.62
N GLU A 270 -28.75 -5.03 -4.20
CA GLU A 270 -29.38 -5.11 -2.88
C GLU A 270 -28.36 -5.33 -1.77
N ASP A 271 -27.27 -6.03 -2.06
CA ASP A 271 -26.27 -6.36 -1.04
C ASP A 271 -25.72 -5.12 -0.35
N GLN A 272 -25.63 -5.24 0.97
CA GLN A 272 -25.05 -4.24 1.86
C GLN A 272 -23.61 -3.95 1.45
N LEU A 273 -22.82 -4.98 1.13
CA LEU A 273 -21.44 -4.86 0.67
C LEU A 273 -21.29 -5.38 -0.76
N LEU A 274 -20.92 -4.50 -1.68
CA LEU A 274 -20.43 -4.87 -3.00
C LEU A 274 -18.91 -5.00 -2.96
N LEU A 275 -18.38 -6.22 -3.00
CA LEU A 275 -16.94 -6.47 -3.06
C LEU A 275 -16.54 -6.84 -4.50
N LEU A 276 -15.66 -6.05 -5.11
CA LEU A 276 -15.15 -6.29 -6.46
C LEU A 276 -13.80 -7.01 -6.46
N SER A 277 -13.53 -7.85 -7.46
CA SER A 277 -12.28 -8.60 -7.51
C SER A 277 -11.04 -7.73 -7.72
N HIS A 278 -11.17 -6.54 -8.33
CA HIS A 278 -10.23 -5.41 -8.23
C HIS A 278 -10.80 -4.18 -8.94
N THR A 279 -10.24 -2.99 -8.70
CA THR A 279 -10.61 -1.74 -9.42
C THR A 279 -9.51 -1.20 -10.31
N PHE A 280 -8.28 -1.72 -10.20
CA PHE A 280 -7.10 -1.22 -10.92
C PHE A 280 -7.26 -1.16 -12.45
N LYS A 281 -7.94 -2.14 -13.08
CA LYS A 281 -8.17 -2.14 -14.54
C LYS A 281 -9.56 -1.63 -14.93
N LEU A 282 -10.31 -1.06 -14.00
CA LEU A 282 -11.60 -0.46 -14.30
C LEU A 282 -11.33 0.73 -15.24
N ARG A 283 -11.77 0.63 -16.49
CA ARG A 283 -11.57 1.69 -17.49
C ARG A 283 -12.74 2.65 -17.48
N ASP A 284 -12.46 3.90 -17.80
CA ASP A 284 -13.44 4.98 -17.88
C ASP A 284 -13.45 5.61 -19.28
N PRO A 285 -13.92 4.86 -20.29
CA PRO A 285 -13.85 5.30 -21.68
C PRO A 285 -14.66 6.59 -21.88
N GLY A 286 -14.11 7.52 -22.67
CA GLY A 286 -14.72 8.84 -22.90
C GLY A 286 -14.48 9.86 -21.79
N HIS A 287 -13.83 9.47 -20.68
CA HIS A 287 -13.60 10.32 -19.50
C HIS A 287 -12.12 10.30 -19.08
N GLU A 288 -11.22 10.54 -20.03
CA GLU A 288 -9.77 10.53 -19.77
C GLU A 288 -9.39 11.47 -18.63
N GLY A 289 -8.67 10.94 -17.64
CA GLY A 289 -8.20 11.70 -16.48
C GLY A 289 -9.24 11.94 -15.39
N ARG A 290 -10.50 11.51 -15.53
CA ARG A 290 -11.56 11.74 -14.52
C ARG A 290 -11.19 11.19 -13.13
N TYR A 291 -10.51 10.05 -13.08
CA TYR A 291 -9.95 9.49 -11.83
C TYR A 291 -9.08 10.51 -11.10
N TRP A 292 -8.14 11.13 -11.80
CA TRP A 292 -7.23 12.09 -11.19
C TRP A 292 -7.93 13.40 -10.86
N THR A 293 -8.70 13.97 -11.80
CA THR A 293 -9.26 15.32 -11.65
C THR A 293 -10.35 15.40 -10.60
N GLU A 294 -11.20 14.38 -10.46
CA GLU A 294 -12.27 14.38 -9.47
C GLU A 294 -11.86 13.79 -8.12
N ILE A 295 -10.94 12.81 -8.12
CA ILE A 295 -10.57 12.05 -6.92
C ILE A 295 -9.10 12.27 -6.57
N GLY A 296 -8.18 11.83 -7.41
CA GLY A 296 -6.75 11.74 -7.09
C GLY A 296 -6.13 13.06 -6.63
N ALA A 297 -6.49 14.18 -7.26
CA ALA A 297 -6.01 15.51 -6.91
C ALA A 297 -6.41 15.98 -5.50
N ASN A 298 -7.40 15.35 -4.87
CA ASN A 298 -7.87 15.65 -3.51
C ASN A 298 -7.23 14.75 -2.44
N LEU A 299 -6.41 13.77 -2.83
CA LEU A 299 -5.67 12.91 -1.90
C LEU A 299 -4.41 13.64 -1.42
N HIS A 300 -4.52 14.29 -0.26
CA HIS A 300 -3.41 15.00 0.36
C HIS A 300 -2.64 14.10 1.34
N PHE A 301 -1.32 14.18 1.33
CA PHE A 301 -0.51 13.52 2.35
C PHE A 301 -0.74 14.13 3.73
N ILE A 302 -0.66 13.31 4.78
CA ILE A 302 -0.74 13.80 6.16
C ILE A 302 0.46 14.72 6.49
N PRO A 303 0.30 15.70 7.42
CA PRO A 303 1.36 16.62 7.78
C PRO A 303 2.67 15.94 8.17
N GLN A 304 2.61 14.82 8.87
CA GLN A 304 3.78 14.08 9.36
C GLN A 304 4.63 13.52 8.20
N LEU A 305 3.97 13.03 7.15
CA LEU A 305 4.67 12.53 5.97
C LEU A 305 5.30 13.69 5.18
N MET A 306 4.62 14.83 5.11
CA MET A 306 5.14 16.04 4.48
C MET A 306 6.33 16.62 5.25
N GLU A 307 6.27 16.59 6.58
CA GLU A 307 7.37 16.97 7.46
C GLU A 307 8.57 16.05 7.26
N TYR A 308 8.35 14.73 7.31
CA TYR A 308 9.39 13.73 7.04
C TYR A 308 10.06 13.95 5.67
N ALA A 309 9.27 14.19 4.63
CA ALA A 309 9.78 14.47 3.29
C ALA A 309 10.59 15.78 3.23
N THR A 310 10.18 16.79 4.01
CA THR A 310 10.88 18.09 4.10
C THR A 310 12.20 17.94 4.86
N GLN A 311 12.20 17.28 6.02
CA GLN A 311 13.41 17.03 6.81
C GLN A 311 14.47 16.27 5.99
N ARG A 312 14.06 15.22 5.25
CA ARG A 312 15.00 14.48 4.39
C ARG A 312 15.57 15.29 3.23
N LYS A 313 14.89 16.35 2.80
CA LYS A 313 15.45 17.27 1.82
C LYS A 313 16.57 18.12 2.43
N ASP A 314 16.43 18.49 3.70
CA ASP A 314 17.40 19.33 4.41
C ASP A 314 18.60 18.52 4.94
N ASP A 315 18.39 17.28 5.42
CA ASP A 315 19.47 16.38 5.84
C ASP A 315 20.47 16.09 4.70
N ASN A 316 19.97 15.92 3.48
CA ASN A 316 20.81 15.71 2.31
C ASN A 316 21.63 16.96 1.91
N ARG A 317 21.29 18.14 2.43
CA ARG A 317 22.11 19.36 2.26
C ARG A 317 23.26 19.42 3.24
N LEU A 318 23.08 18.86 4.44
CA LEU A 318 24.17 18.80 5.42
C LEU A 318 25.31 17.92 4.91
N VAL A 319 25.01 16.85 4.18
CA VAL A 319 26.05 15.98 3.58
C VAL A 319 26.81 16.68 2.45
N SER A 320 26.24 17.67 1.75
CA SER A 320 26.93 18.41 0.67
C SER A 320 27.75 19.61 1.15
N ASN A 321 27.55 20.06 2.40
CA ASN A 321 28.25 21.22 2.97
C ASN A 321 29.31 20.84 4.03
N LEU A 322 29.55 19.54 4.24
CA LEU A 322 30.55 19.04 5.20
C LEU A 322 32.01 19.18 4.72
N ASP A 323 32.28 19.95 3.65
CA ASP A 323 33.66 20.26 3.24
C ASP A 323 34.19 21.61 3.76
N GLU A 324 33.38 22.49 4.39
CA GLU A 324 33.94 23.71 5.00
C GLU A 324 33.18 24.10 6.30
N ASP A 325 33.84 23.87 7.45
CA ASP A 325 33.63 24.48 8.77
C ASP A 325 32.20 24.58 9.34
N ALA A 326 31.79 23.61 10.16
CA ALA A 326 30.66 23.79 11.09
C ALA A 326 30.95 23.19 12.48
N THR A 327 31.36 24.08 13.38
CA THR A 327 31.34 23.92 14.84
C THR A 327 29.92 23.71 15.36
N GLU A 328 29.78 22.74 16.26
CA GLU A 328 28.57 22.33 16.98
C GLU A 328 27.82 23.50 17.65
N SER A 329 26.51 23.57 17.42
CA SER A 329 25.58 23.96 18.49
C SER A 329 24.26 23.19 18.30
N GLY A 330 23.92 22.39 19.30
CA GLY A 330 22.71 21.58 19.32
C GLY A 330 21.49 22.45 19.64
N GLU A 331 20.52 22.46 18.72
CA GLU A 331 19.22 23.08 18.95
C GLU A 331 18.14 22.00 18.91
N LEU A 332 17.39 21.90 20.00
CA LEU A 332 16.30 20.94 20.22
C LEU A 332 15.07 21.33 19.39
N ALA A 333 14.48 20.35 18.71
CA ALA A 333 13.31 20.54 17.85
C ALA A 333 12.08 21.06 18.63
N ASN A 334 11.47 22.12 18.11
CA ASN A 334 10.30 22.80 18.67
C ASN A 334 8.98 22.12 18.25
N PRO A 335 8.08 21.73 19.20
CA PRO A 335 6.84 20.98 18.92
C PRO A 335 5.67 21.77 18.30
N GLU A 336 5.86 23.00 17.81
CA GLU A 336 4.79 23.85 17.23
C GLU A 336 4.54 23.66 15.71
N THR A 337 4.84 22.46 15.15
CA THR A 337 4.81 22.18 13.70
C THR A 337 3.41 21.94 13.08
N SER A 338 2.31 22.23 13.77
CA SER A 338 0.96 22.10 13.18
C SER A 338 0.62 23.18 12.11
N ARG A 339 1.53 24.11 11.85
CA ARG A 339 1.44 25.11 10.76
C ARG A 339 2.63 25.05 9.80
N ILE A 340 3.01 23.87 9.34
CA ILE A 340 3.99 23.76 8.24
C ILE A 340 3.36 24.33 6.95
N THR A 341 3.49 25.64 6.75
CA THR A 341 3.46 26.22 5.42
C THR A 341 4.68 25.69 4.68
N ALA A 342 4.47 25.11 3.49
CA ALA A 342 5.56 24.66 2.63
C ALA A 342 6.63 25.77 2.53
N PRO A 343 7.93 25.44 2.66
CA PRO A 343 8.99 26.45 2.68
C PRO A 343 8.83 27.42 1.51
N SER A 344 8.74 28.72 1.80
CA SER A 344 8.57 29.78 0.79
C SER A 344 9.78 29.86 -0.16
N THR A 345 10.94 29.38 0.29
CA THR A 345 12.17 29.27 -0.49
C THR A 345 12.30 27.87 -1.11
N ARG A 346 11.54 27.62 -2.18
CA ARG A 346 11.76 26.41 -3.00
C ARG A 346 13.10 26.52 -3.72
N ILE A 347 14.15 25.87 -3.19
CA ILE A 347 15.36 25.64 -3.98
C ILE A 347 14.98 24.74 -5.16
N PRO A 348 15.28 25.17 -6.41
CA PRO A 348 15.08 24.35 -7.58
C PRO A 348 15.81 23.02 -7.43
N HIS A 349 15.09 21.92 -7.63
CA HIS A 349 15.67 20.58 -7.64
C HIS A 349 14.95 19.74 -8.69
N ILE A 350 15.62 18.69 -9.16
CA ILE A 350 15.06 17.73 -10.10
C ILE A 350 14.84 16.43 -9.33
N ALA A 351 13.59 16.02 -9.17
CA ALA A 351 13.25 14.70 -8.64
C ALA A 351 13.16 13.71 -9.81
N ILE A 352 13.91 12.60 -9.73
CA ILE A 352 13.93 11.55 -10.76
C ILE A 352 13.46 10.25 -10.13
N HIS A 353 12.33 9.70 -10.60
CA HIS A 353 11.89 8.36 -10.25
C HIS A 353 12.47 7.35 -11.26
N MET A 354 13.45 6.55 -10.81
CA MET A 354 14.08 5.53 -11.66
C MET A 354 13.51 4.13 -11.33
N ARG A 355 12.60 3.62 -12.16
CA ARG A 355 12.19 2.21 -12.11
C ARG A 355 13.16 1.36 -12.92
N ARG A 356 13.80 0.37 -12.29
CA ARG A 356 14.72 -0.59 -12.92
C ARG A 356 14.32 -2.02 -12.54
N GLY A 357 14.83 -3.01 -13.28
CA GLY A 357 14.61 -4.43 -12.98
C GLY A 357 13.51 -5.04 -13.83
N ASP A 358 12.43 -5.49 -13.19
CA ASP A 358 11.27 -6.19 -13.80
C ASP A 358 10.65 -5.43 -14.98
N ILE A 359 10.65 -4.11 -14.92
CA ILE A 359 10.15 -3.23 -15.99
C ILE A 359 10.89 -3.41 -17.31
N GLY A 360 12.14 -3.91 -17.27
CA GLY A 360 12.92 -4.22 -18.46
C GLY A 360 12.26 -5.28 -19.35
N SER A 361 11.36 -6.10 -18.81
CA SER A 361 10.56 -7.04 -19.62
C SER A 361 9.59 -6.35 -20.59
N LYS A 362 9.19 -5.10 -20.30
CA LYS A 362 8.40 -4.26 -21.24
C LYS A 362 9.27 -3.69 -22.37
N CYS A 363 10.58 -3.68 -22.18
CA CYS A 363 11.52 -3.36 -23.25
C CYS A 363 11.66 -4.60 -24.13
N GLY A 364 11.45 -4.47 -25.44
CA GLY A 364 11.76 -5.53 -26.38
C GLY A 364 13.20 -6.04 -26.20
N LYS A 365 13.44 -7.34 -26.48
CA LYS A 365 14.69 -8.05 -26.17
C LYS A 365 15.96 -7.33 -26.62
N ASP A 366 15.89 -6.56 -27.70
CA ASP A 366 17.06 -5.92 -28.32
C ASP A 366 17.38 -4.52 -27.79
N ASN A 367 16.55 -3.95 -26.89
CA ASN A 367 16.64 -2.52 -26.55
C ASN A 367 16.85 -2.22 -25.05
N MET A 368 17.12 -3.23 -24.21
CA MET A 368 17.19 -3.03 -22.75
C MET A 368 18.20 -1.97 -22.27
N LYS A 369 19.30 -1.72 -23.01
CA LYS A 369 20.34 -0.75 -22.61
C LYS A 369 19.90 0.72 -22.80
N THR A 370 18.97 0.95 -23.71
CA THR A 370 18.55 2.29 -24.17
C THR A 370 17.04 2.50 -24.07
N CYS A 371 16.30 1.47 -23.66
CA CYS A 371 14.87 1.52 -23.49
C CYS A 371 14.49 2.46 -22.35
N LEU A 372 13.87 3.56 -22.74
CA LEU A 372 13.05 4.38 -21.87
C LEU A 372 11.62 3.91 -22.09
N VAL A 373 10.97 3.36 -21.06
CA VAL A 373 9.54 3.02 -21.13
C VAL A 373 8.77 4.33 -20.86
N PRO A 374 8.05 4.88 -21.85
CA PRO A 374 7.28 6.09 -21.61
C PRO A 374 6.21 5.86 -20.54
N PHE A 375 5.91 6.91 -19.77
CA PHE A 375 5.02 6.79 -18.62
C PHE A 375 3.58 6.38 -19.02
N GLU A 376 3.18 6.71 -20.25
CA GLU A 376 1.88 6.32 -20.85
C GLU A 376 1.69 4.81 -21.08
N TYR A 377 2.76 4.00 -21.02
CA TYR A 377 2.67 2.53 -21.10
C TYR A 377 2.47 1.86 -19.72
N TYR A 378 2.24 2.64 -18.67
CA TYR A 378 1.67 2.19 -17.41
C TYR A 378 0.16 2.34 -17.46
#